data_AF-A0A520W629-F1
#
_entry.id   AF-A0A520W629-F1
#
_cell.length_a   1.000
_cell.length_b   1.000
_cell.length_c   1.000
_cell.angle_alpha   90.00
_cell.angle_beta   90.00
_cell.angle_gamma   90.00
#
_symmetry.space_group_name_H-M   'P 1'
#
loop_
_entity.id
_entity.type
_entity.pdbx_description
1 polymer ?
#
loop_
_entity_poly.entity_id
_entity_poly.type
_entity_poly.pdbx_seq_one_letter_code
_entity_poly.pdbx_strand_id
1 'polypeptide(L)'
;MRLIFITLLSLVLTSSVNAKCNFNCSKDKPTSDSFKKDTSSIMVGDAKSGYKFDERNVSHNEAFKMIEHQGLYSAKFKLGMNMKGAKDDWVRNGVTGYAQRFEYGEQKQYTQKFDKEIWTRIVFWLPEDTVSIDQTALFDLKEIRNNQQFGPLLNLAIRDEGKGSILKIKHNFDKNDCVIGKDGDGENSFCDKIDVNIIIGPIKKFTNRWVNFVSRAIWSNQDKGAYDA
;
A
#
# COMPACT_ATOMS: atom_id res chain seq x y z
N MET A 1 22.05 -17.55 -4.49
CA MET A 1 20.57 -17.71 -4.52
C MET A 1 19.98 -16.35 -4.83
N ARG A 2 19.26 -16.21 -5.95
CA ARG A 2 18.86 -14.92 -6.54
C ARG A 2 17.64 -14.33 -5.82
N LEU A 3 17.75 -13.06 -5.42
CA LEU A 3 16.74 -12.21 -4.75
C LEU A 3 15.55 -11.92 -5.66
N ILE A 4 14.34 -11.82 -5.08
CA ILE A 4 13.29 -10.90 -5.54
C ILE A 4 12.55 -10.34 -4.30
N PHE A 5 12.35 -9.02 -4.28
CA PHE A 5 11.81 -8.22 -3.17
C PHE A 5 10.75 -7.27 -3.66
N ILE A 6 9.61 -7.18 -2.97
CA ILE A 6 8.67 -6.08 -3.20
C ILE A 6 7.89 -5.78 -1.91
N THR A 7 7.88 -4.51 -1.49
CA THR A 7 6.95 -3.91 -0.49
C THR A 7 6.82 -2.37 -0.69
N LEU A 8 5.85 -1.95 -1.51
CA LEU A 8 4.65 -1.16 -1.16
C LEU A 8 4.44 0.32 -0.80
N LEU A 9 3.35 0.84 -1.43
CA LEU A 9 2.48 2.04 -1.23
C LEU A 9 3.01 3.35 -1.86
N SER A 10 2.27 4.28 -2.50
CA SER A 10 0.83 4.56 -2.76
C SER A 10 0.74 5.50 -4.01
N LEU A 11 -0.41 5.84 -4.62
CA LEU A 11 -1.36 6.80 -4.03
C LEU A 11 -2.69 7.02 -4.81
N VAL A 12 -3.69 7.43 -4.00
CA VAL A 12 -5.14 7.61 -4.14
C VAL A 12 -5.58 8.97 -4.68
N LEU A 13 -6.27 9.00 -5.84
CA LEU A 13 -7.14 10.11 -6.25
C LEU A 13 -8.47 10.04 -5.49
N THR A 14 -8.76 11.00 -4.61
CA THR A 14 -10.15 11.32 -4.24
C THR A 14 -10.58 12.56 -5.01
N SER A 15 -11.72 12.50 -5.69
CA SER A 15 -12.40 13.72 -6.13
C SER A 15 -13.87 13.56 -5.79
N SER A 16 -14.26 14.09 -4.65
CA SER A 16 -15.64 14.39 -4.33
C SER A 16 -16.04 15.70 -5.00
N VAL A 17 -16.16 15.71 -6.34
CA VAL A 17 -16.92 16.75 -7.05
C VAL A 17 -17.39 16.22 -8.39
N ASN A 18 -18.70 16.39 -8.67
CA ASN A 18 -19.26 16.34 -10.01
C ASN A 18 -18.47 17.26 -10.95
N ALA A 19 -17.55 16.73 -11.75
CA ALA A 19 -16.96 17.45 -12.88
C ALA A 19 -16.23 16.49 -13.83
N LYS A 20 -16.58 16.57 -15.11
CA LYS A 20 -15.79 16.05 -16.22
C LYS A 20 -14.36 16.60 -16.13
N CYS A 21 -13.38 15.80 -15.71
CA CYS A 21 -11.97 16.19 -15.77
C CYS A 21 -11.31 15.62 -17.03
N ASN A 22 -11.14 16.47 -18.04
CA ASN A 22 -10.13 16.29 -19.10
C ASN A 22 -8.75 16.51 -18.47
N PHE A 23 -8.05 15.43 -18.13
CA PHE A 23 -6.76 15.49 -17.43
C PHE A 23 -5.64 15.92 -18.37
N ASN A 24 -5.18 17.17 -18.19
CA ASN A 24 -3.90 17.64 -18.67
C ASN A 24 -2.94 17.67 -17.45
N CYS A 25 -2.38 16.52 -17.09
CA CYS A 25 -1.36 16.40 -16.04
C CYS A 25 -0.01 16.89 -16.59
N SER A 26 0.20 18.19 -16.64
CA SER A 26 1.49 18.76 -16.99
C SER A 26 1.75 20.02 -16.17
N LYS A 27 3.01 20.13 -15.72
CA LYS A 27 3.68 21.27 -15.08
C LYS A 27 3.55 21.30 -13.56
N ASP A 28 4.48 20.61 -12.90
CA ASP A 28 5.61 21.29 -12.24
C ASP A 28 6.72 20.27 -11.97
N LYS A 29 7.90 20.49 -12.55
CA LYS A 29 9.08 19.63 -12.37
C LYS A 29 9.85 20.14 -11.15
N PRO A 30 10.02 19.36 -10.07
CA PRO A 30 10.79 19.81 -8.92
C PRO A 30 12.27 19.89 -9.26
N THR A 31 12.89 21.04 -9.02
CA THR A 31 14.33 21.28 -9.17
C THR A 31 15.01 21.33 -7.80
N SER A 32 15.44 20.19 -7.24
CA SER A 32 16.58 20.14 -6.30
C SER A 32 16.99 18.70 -5.99
N ASP A 33 18.30 18.46 -5.90
CA ASP A 33 18.94 17.21 -5.44
C ASP A 33 18.83 16.98 -3.92
N SER A 34 17.89 17.62 -3.24
CA SER A 34 17.58 17.31 -1.84
C SER A 34 16.56 16.16 -1.80
N PHE A 35 16.82 15.14 -0.98
CA PHE A 35 15.99 13.95 -0.74
C PHE A 35 14.56 14.22 -0.21
N LYS A 36 13.97 15.39 -0.48
CA LYS A 36 12.54 15.65 -0.35
C LYS A 36 11.85 15.05 -1.60
N LYS A 37 11.48 13.77 -1.65
CA LYS A 37 10.31 13.15 -0.99
C LYS A 37 9.00 13.94 -1.13
N ASP A 38 8.94 14.98 -1.97
CA ASP A 38 7.68 15.66 -2.26
C ASP A 38 6.85 14.84 -3.24
N THR A 39 6.08 13.92 -2.66
CA THR A 39 5.13 13.09 -3.39
C THR A 39 3.83 13.79 -3.67
N SER A 40 3.58 15.00 -3.12
CA SER A 40 2.32 15.72 -3.32
C SER A 40 1.95 15.92 -4.80
N SER A 41 2.97 15.98 -5.65
CA SER A 41 2.88 16.04 -7.12
C SER A 41 2.26 14.82 -7.79
N ILE A 42 2.42 13.63 -7.19
CA ILE A 42 1.75 12.38 -7.59
C ILE A 42 0.51 12.11 -6.74
N MET A 43 0.23 13.02 -5.80
CA MET A 43 -0.95 13.03 -4.96
C MET A 43 -2.06 13.91 -5.48
N VAL A 44 -3.27 13.60 -5.03
CA VAL A 44 -4.49 13.87 -5.76
C VAL A 44 -5.65 13.86 -4.77
N GLY A 45 -6.49 14.89 -4.81
CA GLY A 45 -7.55 15.05 -3.82
C GLY A 45 -7.05 15.22 -2.39
N ASP A 46 -7.79 14.63 -1.46
CA ASP A 46 -7.52 14.66 -0.02
C ASP A 46 -6.18 14.02 0.34
N ALA A 47 -5.68 13.11 -0.51
CA ALA A 47 -4.41 12.44 -0.28
C ALA A 47 -3.21 13.42 -0.27
N LYS A 48 -3.28 14.55 -1.00
CA LYS A 48 -2.19 15.56 -1.06
C LYS A 48 -1.76 16.08 0.31
N SER A 49 -2.71 16.28 1.21
CA SER A 49 -2.48 16.73 2.58
C SER A 49 -2.58 15.60 3.60
N GLY A 50 -3.23 14.50 3.22
CA GLY A 50 -3.56 13.37 4.07
C GLY A 50 -2.40 12.44 4.40
N TYR A 51 -1.46 12.25 3.47
CA TYR A 51 -0.46 11.18 3.57
C TYR A 51 0.95 11.69 3.95
N LYS A 52 1.69 10.88 4.71
CA LYS A 52 3.09 11.12 5.08
C LYS A 52 3.90 9.84 4.98
N PHE A 53 5.20 10.03 4.78
CA PHE A 53 6.19 8.98 4.88
C PHE A 53 6.19 8.31 6.25
N ASP A 54 6.15 6.98 6.27
CA ASP A 54 6.39 6.22 7.50
C ASP A 54 7.87 6.31 7.91
N GLU A 55 8.14 6.39 9.21
CA GLU A 55 9.49 6.52 9.76
C GLU A 55 10.30 5.21 9.66
N ARG A 56 9.63 4.06 9.53
CA ARG A 56 10.26 2.74 9.42
C ARG A 56 10.59 2.33 7.98
N ASN A 57 10.56 3.29 7.06
CA ASN A 57 10.92 3.04 5.68
C ASN A 57 12.40 2.70 5.51
N VAL A 58 12.68 1.86 4.50
CA VAL A 58 14.06 1.56 4.12
C VAL A 58 14.83 2.85 3.83
N SER A 59 15.95 3.03 4.53
CA SER A 59 16.76 4.26 4.48
C SER A 59 17.74 4.30 3.30
N HIS A 60 17.79 3.24 2.49
CA HIS A 60 18.69 3.13 1.34
C HIS A 60 18.30 4.13 0.23
N ASN A 61 19.26 4.91 -0.27
CA ASN A 61 19.04 5.98 -1.26
C ASN A 61 18.43 5.49 -2.59
N GLU A 62 18.78 4.28 -3.02
CA GLU A 62 18.19 3.66 -4.21
C GLU A 62 16.77 3.13 -4.01
N ALA A 63 16.29 3.05 -2.76
CA ALA A 63 15.01 2.44 -2.47
C ALA A 63 13.83 3.23 -3.05
N PHE A 64 14.04 4.53 -3.28
CA PHE A 64 13.02 5.43 -3.77
C PHE A 64 13.57 6.54 -4.64
N LYS A 65 12.89 6.80 -5.76
CA LYS A 65 13.15 7.94 -6.63
C LYS A 65 11.85 8.44 -7.25
N MET A 66 11.71 9.75 -7.37
CA MET A 66 10.70 10.32 -8.26
C MET A 66 11.21 10.27 -9.70
N ILE A 67 10.41 9.76 -10.62
CA ILE A 67 10.77 9.62 -12.03
C ILE A 67 9.59 9.95 -12.93
N GLU A 68 9.86 10.22 -14.21
CA GLU A 68 8.84 10.12 -15.25
C GLU A 68 8.94 8.74 -15.90
N HIS A 69 7.81 8.04 -16.01
CA HIS A 69 7.73 6.73 -16.64
C HIS A 69 6.51 6.67 -17.55
N GLN A 70 6.73 6.45 -18.85
CA GLN A 70 5.67 6.37 -19.86
C GLN A 70 4.69 7.56 -19.79
N GLY A 71 5.21 8.78 -19.60
CA GLY A 71 4.42 10.00 -19.53
C GLY A 71 3.72 10.28 -18.20
N LEU A 72 3.92 9.45 -17.16
CA LEU A 72 3.44 9.73 -15.81
C LEU A 72 4.61 10.07 -14.89
N TYR A 73 4.49 11.18 -14.15
CA TYR A 73 5.37 11.44 -13.01
C TYR A 73 4.98 10.51 -11.86
N SER A 74 5.95 9.83 -11.26
CA SER A 74 5.69 8.66 -10.42
C SER A 74 6.77 8.42 -9.38
N ALA A 75 6.37 7.78 -8.29
CA ALA A 75 7.29 7.20 -7.32
C ALA A 75 7.77 5.83 -7.79
N LYS A 76 9.07 5.68 -7.99
CA LYS A 76 9.73 4.40 -8.21
C LYS A 76 10.23 3.86 -6.89
N PHE A 77 9.78 2.66 -6.54
CA PHE A 77 10.28 1.89 -5.40
C PHE A 77 11.19 0.75 -5.89
N LYS A 78 12.26 0.48 -5.15
CA LYS A 78 13.15 -0.67 -5.37
C LYS A 78 13.56 -1.21 -4.02
N LEU A 79 13.14 -2.43 -3.67
CA LEU A 79 13.57 -3.07 -2.43
C LEU A 79 14.48 -4.27 -2.74
N GLY A 80 15.33 -4.63 -1.79
CA GLY A 80 16.29 -5.74 -1.89
C GLY A 80 16.82 -6.12 -0.50
N MET A 81 17.15 -7.41 -0.24
CA MET A 81 17.52 -7.89 1.11
C MET A 81 18.69 -7.07 1.64
N ASN A 82 19.63 -6.76 0.75
CA ASN A 82 20.85 -6.02 1.07
C ASN A 82 20.57 -4.59 1.56
N MET A 83 19.42 -4.03 1.23
CA MET A 83 18.99 -2.71 1.71
C MET A 83 18.53 -2.74 3.17
N LYS A 84 18.21 -3.93 3.72
CA LYS A 84 17.67 -4.17 5.07
C LYS A 84 16.38 -3.38 5.35
N GLY A 85 15.70 -3.69 6.44
CA GLY A 85 14.52 -2.95 6.90
C GLY A 85 14.86 -2.02 8.06
N ALA A 86 13.86 -1.32 8.58
CA ALA A 86 13.97 -0.73 9.92
C ALA A 86 14.24 -1.83 10.95
N LYS A 87 14.93 -1.49 12.06
CA LYS A 87 15.43 -2.46 13.04
C LYS A 87 14.36 -3.47 13.49
N ASP A 88 13.19 -2.97 13.91
CA ASP A 88 12.11 -3.77 14.50
C ASP A 88 11.28 -4.54 13.44
N ASP A 89 11.46 -4.22 12.17
CA ASP A 89 10.83 -4.93 11.05
C ASP A 89 11.79 -5.97 10.45
N TRP A 90 13.07 -5.63 10.41
CA TRP A 90 14.09 -6.45 9.79
C TRP A 90 14.50 -7.64 10.67
N VAL A 91 14.53 -7.44 12.00
CA VAL A 91 14.95 -8.45 12.96
C VAL A 91 13.79 -8.78 13.88
N ARG A 92 13.39 -10.06 13.91
CA ARG A 92 12.38 -10.58 14.84
C ARG A 92 12.85 -11.89 15.44
N ASN A 93 12.83 -12.02 16.77
CA ASN A 93 13.28 -13.22 17.48
C ASN A 93 14.69 -13.68 17.06
N GLY A 94 15.61 -12.72 16.85
CA GLY A 94 16.97 -13.00 16.36
C GLY A 94 17.08 -13.39 14.89
N VAL A 95 15.97 -13.50 14.15
CA VAL A 95 15.94 -13.80 12.71
C VAL A 95 15.93 -12.51 11.91
N THR A 96 16.91 -12.35 11.02
CA THR A 96 16.98 -11.21 10.09
C THR A 96 16.25 -11.50 8.79
N GLY A 97 15.74 -10.45 8.14
CA GLY A 97 15.10 -10.57 6.82
C GLY A 97 13.59 -10.69 6.87
N TYR A 98 12.96 -10.35 7.99
CA TYR A 98 11.54 -10.57 8.22
C TYR A 98 10.66 -9.62 7.40
N ALA A 99 10.92 -8.31 7.46
CA ALA A 99 10.17 -7.32 6.68
C ALA A 99 11.01 -6.12 6.23
N GLN A 100 10.59 -5.56 5.09
CA GLN A 100 11.01 -4.25 4.57
C GLN A 100 9.77 -3.50 4.13
N ARG A 101 9.80 -2.18 4.19
CA ARG A 101 8.69 -1.33 3.79
C ARG A 101 9.15 -0.03 3.16
N PHE A 102 8.32 0.49 2.26
CA PHE A 102 8.42 1.86 1.76
C PHE A 102 7.03 2.53 1.71
N GLU A 103 6.43 2.75 2.87
CA GLU A 103 5.03 3.12 3.06
C GLU A 103 4.78 4.63 3.18
N TYR A 104 3.57 5.03 2.77
CA TYR A 104 2.97 6.31 3.11
C TYR A 104 1.70 6.08 3.93
N GLY A 105 1.67 6.51 5.18
CA GLY A 105 0.48 6.42 6.00
C GLY A 105 -0.42 7.64 5.84
N GLU A 106 -1.73 7.43 5.84
CA GLU A 106 -2.67 8.50 6.13
C GLU A 106 -2.43 8.99 7.57
N GLN A 107 -2.34 10.30 7.78
CA GLN A 107 -2.15 10.84 9.11
C GLN A 107 -3.44 10.67 9.92
N LYS A 108 -3.31 10.36 11.21
CA LYS A 108 -4.44 10.07 12.12
C LYS A 108 -5.58 11.09 12.06
N GLN A 109 -5.29 12.38 11.89
CA GLN A 109 -6.32 13.42 11.83
C GLN A 109 -7.13 13.44 10.51
N TYR A 110 -6.63 12.77 9.46
CA TYR A 110 -7.27 12.66 8.16
C TYR A 110 -7.88 11.27 7.93
N THR A 111 -7.77 10.36 8.90
CA THR A 111 -8.22 8.99 8.74
C THR A 111 -9.70 8.90 8.36
N GLN A 112 -9.97 7.91 7.53
CA GLN A 112 -11.31 7.48 7.15
C GLN A 112 -12.25 7.38 8.36
N LYS A 113 -13.44 7.97 8.23
CA LYS A 113 -14.48 7.98 9.27
C LYS A 113 -15.55 6.93 8.95
N PHE A 114 -16.10 6.31 9.98
CA PHE A 114 -17.26 5.45 9.84
C PHE A 114 -18.42 6.20 9.19
N ASP A 115 -19.24 5.44 8.46
CA ASP A 115 -20.45 5.87 7.76
C ASP A 115 -20.23 6.98 6.72
N LYS A 116 -19.01 7.09 6.21
CA LYS A 116 -18.67 7.93 5.07
C LYS A 116 -18.30 7.07 3.88
N GLU A 117 -18.80 7.48 2.72
CA GLU A 117 -18.40 6.92 1.46
C GLU A 117 -17.02 7.46 1.06
N ILE A 118 -16.13 6.54 0.72
CA ILE A 118 -14.73 6.83 0.45
C ILE A 118 -14.36 6.14 -0.85
N TRP A 119 -13.77 6.92 -1.74
CA TRP A 119 -13.25 6.43 -3.01
C TRP A 119 -11.74 6.38 -2.93
N THR A 120 -11.16 5.27 -3.39
CA THR A 120 -9.72 5.02 -3.37
C THR A 120 -9.28 4.68 -4.79
N ARG A 121 -8.30 5.40 -5.36
CA ARG A 121 -7.76 5.10 -6.70
C ARG A 121 -6.25 5.00 -6.71
N ILE A 122 -5.70 3.80 -6.87
CA ILE A 122 -4.27 3.56 -6.93
C ILE A 122 -3.86 3.28 -8.38
N VAL A 123 -2.77 3.90 -8.81
CA VAL A 123 -2.19 3.65 -10.13
C VAL A 123 -0.77 3.11 -9.94
N PHE A 124 -0.51 1.93 -10.48
CA PHE A 124 0.79 1.27 -10.33
C PHE A 124 1.26 0.65 -11.64
N TRP A 125 2.57 0.47 -11.76
CA TRP A 125 3.23 -0.18 -12.89
C TRP A 125 4.19 -1.22 -12.35
N LEU A 126 4.19 -2.41 -12.95
CA LEU A 126 5.04 -3.52 -12.56
C LEU A 126 5.95 -3.94 -13.72
N PRO A 127 7.27 -4.08 -13.50
CA PRO A 127 8.17 -4.70 -14.47
C PRO A 127 7.71 -6.09 -14.90
N GLU A 128 8.01 -6.52 -16.13
CA GLU A 128 7.69 -7.87 -16.62
C GLU A 128 8.22 -9.01 -15.73
N ASP A 129 9.39 -8.81 -15.14
CA ASP A 129 10.09 -9.76 -14.28
C ASP A 129 9.67 -9.67 -12.81
N THR A 130 8.56 -8.97 -12.52
CA THR A 130 7.97 -8.89 -11.17
C THR A 130 7.57 -10.28 -10.68
N VAL A 131 8.16 -10.69 -9.56
CA VAL A 131 7.81 -11.90 -8.82
C VAL A 131 7.73 -11.54 -7.34
N SER A 132 6.88 -12.25 -6.62
CA SER A 132 6.68 -12.10 -5.18
C SER A 132 6.34 -13.48 -4.63
N ILE A 133 7.31 -14.11 -3.97
CA ILE A 133 7.16 -15.45 -3.37
C ILE A 133 6.33 -15.33 -2.10
N ASP A 134 6.81 -14.50 -1.17
CA ASP A 134 6.08 -14.07 0.02
C ASP A 134 5.09 -12.95 -0.32
N GLN A 135 4.32 -12.48 0.67
CA GLN A 135 3.31 -11.46 0.42
C GLN A 135 3.93 -10.07 0.22
N THR A 136 3.64 -9.46 -0.92
CA THR A 136 3.86 -8.04 -1.23
C THR A 136 2.52 -7.31 -1.22
N ALA A 137 2.23 -6.64 -0.13
CA ALA A 137 0.95 -6.04 0.19
C ALA A 137 0.44 -4.79 -0.60
N LEU A 138 0.41 -4.63 -1.96
CA LEU A 138 0.31 -3.32 -2.70
C LEU A 138 -0.53 -2.16 -2.13
N PHE A 139 -1.62 -2.43 -1.43
CA PHE A 139 -2.37 -1.47 -0.64
C PHE A 139 -2.91 -2.10 0.64
N ASP A 140 -2.78 -1.38 1.76
CA ASP A 140 -3.36 -1.76 3.05
C ASP A 140 -4.33 -0.69 3.54
N LEU A 141 -5.50 -1.13 3.99
CA LEU A 141 -6.36 -0.36 4.86
C LEU A 141 -6.38 -0.99 6.25
N LYS A 142 -6.04 -0.22 7.27
CA LYS A 142 -5.90 -0.70 8.65
C LYS A 142 -6.84 0.06 9.57
N GLU A 143 -7.49 -0.65 10.48
CA GLU A 143 -8.25 -0.04 11.55
C GLU A 143 -7.29 0.65 12.53
N ILE A 144 -7.67 1.83 13.02
CA ILE A 144 -7.06 2.44 14.19
C ILE A 144 -8.11 2.51 15.29
N ARG A 145 -7.84 1.84 16.41
CA ARG A 145 -8.72 1.78 17.57
C ARG A 145 -7.88 2.00 18.83
N ASN A 146 -8.32 2.90 19.71
CA ASN A 146 -7.60 3.29 20.92
C ASN A 146 -6.11 3.66 20.67
N ASN A 147 -5.85 4.45 19.62
CA ASN A 147 -4.51 4.84 19.15
C ASN A 147 -3.60 3.72 18.63
N GLN A 148 -4.07 2.47 18.61
CA GLN A 148 -3.37 1.32 18.07
C GLN A 148 -3.86 1.02 16.66
N GLN A 149 -2.91 0.78 15.75
CA GLN A 149 -3.19 0.31 14.40
C GLN A 149 -3.33 -1.22 14.44
N PHE A 150 -4.32 -1.79 13.77
CA PHE A 150 -4.52 -3.23 13.66
C PHE A 150 -4.03 -3.77 12.30
N GLY A 151 -4.06 -5.10 12.14
CA GLY A 151 -3.82 -5.74 10.85
C GLY A 151 -4.73 -5.18 9.74
N PRO A 152 -4.38 -5.39 8.46
CA PRO A 152 -5.16 -4.84 7.36
C PRO A 152 -6.56 -5.48 7.31
N LEU A 153 -7.58 -4.63 7.37
CA LEU A 153 -8.97 -4.99 7.04
C LEU A 153 -9.10 -5.26 5.55
N LEU A 154 -8.38 -4.49 4.74
CA LEU A 154 -8.27 -4.68 3.30
C LEU A 154 -6.81 -4.72 2.89
N ASN A 155 -6.47 -5.68 2.03
CA ASN A 155 -5.13 -5.84 1.49
C ASN A 155 -5.19 -6.17 -0.01
N LEU A 156 -4.78 -5.26 -0.88
CA LEU A 156 -4.40 -5.59 -2.27
C LEU A 156 -2.97 -6.10 -2.22
N ALA A 157 -2.66 -7.28 -2.76
CA ALA A 157 -1.32 -7.85 -2.66
C ALA A 157 -0.92 -8.72 -3.85
N ILE A 158 0.39 -8.88 -4.03
CA ILE A 158 1.01 -9.90 -4.86
C ILE A 158 1.54 -11.00 -3.95
N ARG A 159 1.33 -12.27 -4.30
CA ARG A 159 1.95 -13.41 -3.62
C ARG A 159 1.98 -14.62 -4.55
N ASP A 160 2.94 -15.52 -4.40
CA ASP A 160 2.94 -16.82 -5.05
C ASP A 160 2.06 -17.81 -4.27
N GLU A 161 1.15 -18.46 -4.98
CA GLU A 161 0.25 -19.50 -4.44
C GLU A 161 0.59 -20.90 -5.03
N GLY A 162 1.87 -21.14 -5.34
CA GLY A 162 2.40 -22.41 -5.84
C GLY A 162 2.35 -22.58 -7.36
N LYS A 163 1.77 -21.61 -8.09
CA LYS A 163 1.69 -21.60 -9.56
C LYS A 163 2.22 -20.29 -10.16
N GLY A 164 3.00 -19.54 -9.39
CA GLY A 164 3.48 -18.21 -9.73
C GLY A 164 2.72 -17.10 -9.02
N SER A 165 3.28 -15.90 -9.07
CA SER A 165 2.72 -14.72 -8.40
C SER A 165 1.38 -14.29 -8.99
N ILE A 166 0.40 -14.11 -8.10
CA ILE A 166 -0.95 -13.61 -8.40
C ILE A 166 -1.17 -12.25 -7.74
N LEU A 167 -1.99 -11.42 -8.37
CA LEU A 167 -2.60 -10.24 -7.76
C LEU A 167 -3.91 -10.65 -7.09
N LYS A 168 -4.13 -10.24 -5.85
CA LYS A 168 -5.32 -10.57 -5.08
C LYS A 168 -5.74 -9.44 -4.14
N ILE A 169 -7.00 -9.47 -3.73
CA ILE A 169 -7.53 -8.65 -2.64
C ILE A 169 -7.93 -9.59 -1.51
N LYS A 170 -7.47 -9.31 -0.30
CA LYS A 170 -7.99 -9.90 0.93
C LYS A 170 -8.82 -8.87 1.65
N HIS A 171 -9.94 -9.31 2.21
CA HIS A 171 -10.79 -8.47 3.03
C HIS A 171 -11.39 -9.25 4.20
N ASN A 172 -11.54 -8.58 5.36
CA ASN A 172 -12.20 -9.12 6.55
C ASN A 172 -13.37 -8.19 6.95
N PHE A 173 -14.63 -8.59 6.67
CA PHE A 173 -15.85 -7.80 6.91
C PHE A 173 -16.57 -8.15 8.22
N ASP A 174 -16.62 -9.41 8.66
CA ASP A 174 -17.57 -9.86 9.69
C ASP A 174 -16.86 -10.61 10.84
N LYS A 175 -17.15 -10.21 12.08
CA LYS A 175 -16.58 -10.77 13.33
C LYS A 175 -15.05 -10.86 13.33
N ASN A 176 -14.40 -9.74 13.00
CA ASN A 176 -12.96 -9.58 13.17
C ASN A 176 -12.57 -9.66 14.66
N ASP A 177 -12.10 -10.83 15.08
CA ASP A 177 -11.33 -10.99 16.32
C ASP A 177 -9.90 -10.51 16.06
N CYS A 178 -9.72 -9.23 15.71
CA CYS A 178 -8.37 -8.66 15.65
C CYS A 178 -7.89 -8.47 17.10
N VAL A 179 -6.91 -9.28 17.49
CA VAL A 179 -6.38 -9.35 18.85
C VAL A 179 -5.03 -8.65 18.94
N ILE A 180 -4.68 -8.24 20.16
CA ILE A 180 -3.31 -7.86 20.52
C ILE A 180 -2.64 -9.13 21.03
N GLY A 181 -1.55 -9.53 20.39
CA GLY A 181 -0.79 -10.70 20.77
C GLY A 181 0.72 -10.46 20.66
N LYS A 182 1.51 -11.37 21.23
CA LYS A 182 2.97 -11.32 21.05
C LYS A 182 3.33 -11.69 19.61
N ASP A 183 4.13 -10.86 18.96
CA ASP A 183 4.71 -11.10 17.65
C ASP A 183 6.16 -10.62 17.68
N GLY A 184 7.08 -11.57 17.80
CA GLY A 184 8.47 -11.25 18.10
C GLY A 184 8.70 -10.93 19.58
N ASP A 185 9.61 -9.97 19.81
CA ASP A 185 9.92 -9.43 21.14
C ASP A 185 8.92 -8.36 21.62
N GLY A 186 7.89 -8.04 20.81
CA GLY A 186 6.90 -7.00 21.09
C GLY A 186 5.46 -7.49 21.02
N GLU A 187 4.54 -6.62 21.47
CA GLU A 187 3.12 -6.79 21.19
C GLU A 187 2.78 -6.22 19.82
N ASN A 188 2.02 -6.98 19.04
CA ASN A 188 1.51 -6.57 17.75
C ASN A 188 0.02 -6.92 17.66
N SER A 189 -0.66 -6.25 16.74
CA SER A 189 -2.08 -6.44 16.47
C SER A 189 -2.24 -7.15 15.13
N PHE A 190 -2.95 -8.27 15.15
CA PHE A 190 -3.23 -9.05 13.94
C PHE A 190 -4.67 -9.57 13.97
N CYS A 191 -5.17 -9.93 12.79
CA CYS A 191 -6.51 -10.45 12.61
C CYS A 191 -6.42 -11.92 12.22
N ASP A 192 -7.08 -12.79 12.98
CA ASP A 192 -6.94 -14.26 12.86
C ASP A 192 -7.84 -14.89 11.78
N LYS A 193 -8.69 -14.09 11.13
CA LYS A 193 -9.65 -14.57 10.13
C LYS A 193 -9.54 -13.76 8.84
N ILE A 194 -9.72 -14.47 7.72
CA ILE A 194 -9.87 -13.88 6.39
C ILE A 194 -11.26 -14.25 5.88
N ASP A 195 -12.10 -13.27 5.63
CA ASP A 195 -13.47 -13.53 5.19
C ASP A 195 -13.58 -13.63 3.67
N VAL A 196 -12.76 -12.83 2.97
CA VAL A 196 -12.78 -12.73 1.51
C VAL A 196 -11.35 -12.78 0.99
N ASN A 197 -11.13 -13.63 -0.02
CA ASN A 197 -9.88 -13.70 -0.76
C ASN A 197 -10.20 -13.78 -2.26
N ILE A 198 -10.14 -12.63 -2.94
CA ILE A 198 -10.43 -12.50 -4.37
C ILE A 198 -9.12 -12.59 -5.14
N ILE A 199 -8.99 -13.63 -5.96
CA ILE A 199 -7.87 -13.75 -6.90
C ILE A 199 -8.22 -12.96 -8.16
N ILE A 200 -7.55 -11.83 -8.38
CA ILE A 200 -7.73 -11.01 -9.58
C ILE A 200 -7.09 -11.70 -10.79
N GLY A 201 -5.93 -12.34 -10.59
CA GLY A 201 -5.29 -13.17 -11.61
C GLY A 201 -3.75 -13.17 -11.57
N PRO A 202 -3.09 -13.85 -12.52
CA PRO A 202 -1.63 -13.91 -12.57
C PRO A 202 -1.01 -12.54 -12.85
N ILE A 203 0.10 -12.22 -12.16
CA ILE A 203 0.70 -10.89 -12.21
C ILE A 203 1.15 -10.47 -13.62
N LYS A 204 1.50 -11.45 -14.48
CA LYS A 204 1.90 -11.22 -15.87
C LYS A 204 0.85 -10.49 -16.72
N LYS A 205 -0.44 -10.53 -16.33
CA LYS A 205 -1.50 -9.75 -17.00
C LYS A 205 -1.48 -8.26 -16.62
N PHE A 206 -0.66 -7.87 -15.64
CA PHE A 206 -0.62 -6.55 -15.01
C PHE A 206 0.77 -5.90 -15.11
N THR A 207 1.72 -6.54 -15.80
CA THR A 207 3.08 -6.01 -16.01
C THR A 207 3.20 -5.19 -17.29
N ASN A 208 4.24 -4.36 -17.37
CA ASN A 208 4.57 -3.48 -18.50
C ASN A 208 3.46 -2.50 -18.92
N ARG A 209 2.50 -2.23 -18.02
CA ARG A 209 1.42 -1.26 -18.23
C ARG A 209 0.99 -0.64 -16.92
N TRP A 210 0.41 0.56 -17.00
CA TRP A 210 -0.25 1.19 -15.87
C TRP A 210 -1.55 0.46 -15.54
N VAL A 211 -1.68 0.03 -14.30
CA VAL A 211 -2.88 -0.61 -13.75
C VAL A 211 -3.56 0.38 -12.83
N ASN A 212 -4.87 0.55 -13.04
CA ASN A 212 -5.71 1.38 -12.20
C ASN A 212 -6.55 0.46 -11.32
N PHE A 213 -6.35 0.57 -10.02
CA PHE A 213 -7.21 -0.03 -9.01
C PHE A 213 -8.10 1.07 -8.45
N VAL A 214 -9.42 0.87 -8.50
CA VAL A 214 -10.39 1.83 -7.96
C VAL A 214 -11.29 1.07 -7.03
N SER A 215 -11.48 1.56 -5.81
CA SER A 215 -12.44 0.99 -4.89
C SER A 215 -13.32 2.07 -4.26
N ARG A 216 -14.52 1.65 -3.87
CA ARG A 216 -15.45 2.40 -3.04
C ARG A 216 -15.62 1.65 -1.73
N ALA A 217 -15.61 2.37 -0.62
CA ALA A 217 -15.89 1.80 0.69
C ALA A 217 -16.84 2.69 1.50
N ILE A 218 -17.74 2.06 2.24
CA ILE A 218 -18.49 2.63 3.36
C ILE A 218 -18.20 1.74 4.55
N TRP A 219 -17.36 2.21 5.47
CA TRP A 219 -17.05 1.47 6.69
C TRP A 219 -18.16 1.71 7.70
N SER A 220 -18.78 0.66 8.21
CA SER A 220 -19.83 0.78 9.21
C SER A 220 -19.74 -0.33 10.25
N ASN A 221 -20.13 0.00 11.48
CA ASN A 221 -20.39 -0.98 12.54
C ASN A 221 -21.87 -1.42 12.57
N GLN A 222 -22.62 -1.08 11.53
CA GLN A 222 -24.01 -1.46 11.28
C GLN A 222 -24.12 -2.17 9.92
N ASP A 223 -25.29 -2.71 9.61
CA ASP A 223 -25.57 -3.48 8.38
C ASP A 223 -25.59 -2.66 7.08
N LYS A 224 -25.01 -1.44 7.09
CA LYS A 224 -24.94 -0.51 5.95
C LYS A 224 -23.52 -0.37 5.38
N GLY A 225 -22.58 -1.19 5.84
CA GLY A 225 -21.24 -1.27 5.28
C GLY A 225 -21.26 -1.75 3.83
N ALA A 226 -20.35 -1.22 3.01
CA ALA A 226 -20.24 -1.62 1.60
C ALA A 226 -18.81 -1.49 1.11
N TYR A 227 -18.43 -2.35 0.15
CA TYR A 227 -17.15 -2.28 -0.53
C TYR A 227 -17.24 -2.82 -1.95
N ASP A 228 -16.67 -2.08 -2.90
CA ASP A 228 -16.63 -2.41 -4.32
C ASP A 228 -15.23 -2.11 -4.87
N ALA A 229 -14.72 -2.94 -5.80
CA ALA A 229 -13.39 -2.75 -6.40
C ALA A 229 -13.22 -3.40 -7.78
#